data_AF-A0A2V7NU61-F1
#
_entry.id   AF-A0A2V7NU61-F1
#
_cell.length_a   1.000
_cell.length_b   1.000
_cell.length_c   1.000
_cell.angle_alpha   90.00
_cell.angle_beta   90.00
_cell.angle_gamma   90.00
#
_symmetry.space_group_name_H-M   'P 1'
#
loop_
_entity.id
_entity.type
_entity.pdbx_description
1 polymer ?
#
loop_
_entity_poly.entity_id
_entity_poly.type
_entity_poly.pdbx_seq_one_letter_code
_entity_poly.pdbx_strand_id
1 'polypeptide(L)'
;KKAASVTPAAGQHKTYGDADPALSGSTSGFLAADGVTASYSRAAGETVAGGPYHITATLGAGAGVLDNYIITNAGADFSIAKRAATWTTDPNSKTLGAADPNPLTTGKGTFRAADGVTAMYSRAPGENIGAYHITATLSASVSGALGNYTVTNDGNNFSILYASSGMCLGEPGHGVLQPINADGSSVFKQGSTVPAKFRVCDANGNSVGTAGVVASFKLVRTTASAGALDESVVSTTPDTDFRWSATDQQWIFNMGSKSLKANTTYYYDITLQDGTHILFNFGLK
;
A
#
# COMPACT_ATOMS: atom_id res chain seq x y z
N LYS A 1 10.80 50.43 47.61
CA LYS A 1 10.57 50.05 46.20
C LYS A 1 9.17 49.45 46.06
N LYS A 2 8.40 49.81 45.04
CA LYS A 2 7.01 49.34 44.82
C LYS A 2 7.02 47.93 44.18
N ALA A 3 6.10 47.05 44.55
CA ALA A 3 5.98 45.75 43.89
C ALA A 3 5.44 45.91 42.47
N ALA A 4 6.08 45.25 41.51
CA ALA A 4 5.64 45.14 40.12
C ALA A 4 6.00 43.78 39.55
N SER A 5 5.34 43.38 38.47
CA SER A 5 5.60 42.10 37.81
C SER A 5 5.57 42.24 36.29
N VAL A 6 6.33 41.37 35.64
CA VAL A 6 6.20 41.09 34.22
C VAL A 6 6.03 39.59 34.06
N THR A 7 5.01 39.19 33.31
CA THR A 7 4.58 37.81 33.19
C THR A 7 4.35 37.49 31.72
N PRO A 8 5.27 36.75 31.07
CA PRO A 8 5.01 36.21 29.75
C PRO A 8 3.75 35.34 29.75
N ALA A 9 3.00 35.35 28.64
CA ALA A 9 1.80 34.53 28.52
C ALA A 9 2.16 33.04 28.55
N ALA A 10 1.39 32.24 29.29
CA ALA A 10 1.56 30.80 29.34
C ALA A 10 1.04 30.10 28.08
N GLY A 11 1.54 28.89 27.80
CA GLY A 11 1.04 28.04 26.71
C GLY A 11 1.42 28.48 25.30
N GLN A 12 2.34 29.44 25.17
CA GLN A 12 2.89 29.84 23.87
C GLN A 12 3.70 28.67 23.27
N HIS A 13 3.50 28.39 21.99
CA HIS A 13 4.09 27.24 21.35
C HIS A 13 4.18 27.41 19.83
N LYS A 14 4.89 26.49 19.18
CA LYS A 14 4.85 26.31 17.72
C LYS A 14 4.87 24.84 17.34
N THR A 15 4.64 24.55 16.07
CA THR A 15 4.91 23.22 15.50
C THR A 15 6.34 23.16 14.98
N TYR A 16 6.95 21.98 15.05
CA TYR A 16 8.31 21.77 14.55
C TYR A 16 8.53 22.26 13.12
N GLY A 17 9.57 23.08 12.95
CA GLY A 17 9.97 23.65 11.67
C GLY A 17 9.21 24.90 11.23
N ASP A 18 8.19 25.31 12.00
CA ASP A 18 7.50 26.57 11.78
C ASP A 18 8.26 27.73 12.44
N ALA A 19 7.98 28.96 11.99
CA ALA A 19 8.53 30.18 12.58
C ALA A 19 7.97 30.39 14.00
N ASP A 20 8.73 31.08 14.83
CA ASP A 20 8.27 31.47 16.16
C ASP A 20 7.09 32.44 16.05
N PRO A 21 6.02 32.27 16.86
CA PRO A 21 4.95 33.26 16.94
C PRO A 21 5.47 34.53 17.62
N ALA A 22 4.74 35.64 17.45
CA ALA A 22 4.98 36.83 18.25
C ALA A 22 4.74 36.52 19.74
N LEU A 23 5.79 36.66 20.55
CA LEU A 23 5.71 36.39 21.98
C LEU A 23 4.99 37.53 22.70
N SER A 24 4.17 37.18 23.69
CA SER A 24 3.34 38.11 24.44
C SER A 24 3.44 37.90 25.95
N GLY A 25 2.91 38.86 26.70
CA GLY A 25 2.84 38.85 28.15
C GLY A 25 2.19 40.12 28.68
N SER A 26 2.20 40.28 30.00
CA SER A 26 1.60 41.42 30.69
C SER A 26 2.54 42.00 31.74
N THR A 27 2.35 43.26 32.06
CA THR A 27 3.01 43.96 33.17
C THR A 27 1.96 44.39 34.19
N SER A 28 2.32 44.40 35.47
CA SER A 28 1.44 44.82 36.57
C SER A 28 2.23 45.57 37.64
N GLY A 29 1.58 46.49 38.35
CA GLY A 29 2.18 47.24 39.46
C GLY A 29 3.06 48.44 39.07
N PHE A 30 3.44 48.58 37.79
CA PHE A 30 4.14 49.78 37.30
C PHE A 30 3.23 51.02 37.29
N LEU A 31 3.81 52.20 37.53
CA LEU A 31 3.11 53.47 37.35
C LEU A 31 3.02 53.80 35.85
N ALA A 32 1.85 54.18 35.35
CA ALA A 32 1.66 54.44 33.93
C ALA A 32 2.57 55.55 33.37
N ALA A 33 2.85 56.58 34.18
CA ALA A 33 3.74 57.68 33.82
C ALA A 33 5.21 57.27 33.63
N ASP A 34 5.61 56.11 34.15
CA ASP A 34 6.99 55.61 34.08
C ASP A 34 7.31 54.96 32.72
N GLY A 35 6.31 54.77 31.85
CA GLY A 35 6.50 54.32 30.48
C GLY A 35 7.18 52.96 30.35
N VAL A 36 7.03 52.08 31.34
CA VAL A 36 7.68 50.75 31.34
C VAL A 36 7.11 49.89 30.22
N THR A 37 8.01 49.39 29.37
CA THR A 37 7.71 48.48 28.25
C THR A 37 8.31 47.10 28.52
N ALA A 38 7.77 46.08 27.85
CA ALA A 38 8.29 44.72 27.91
C ALA A 38 8.47 44.16 26.50
N SER A 39 9.60 43.51 26.26
CA SER A 39 9.84 42.64 25.10
C SER A 39 10.10 41.22 25.58
N TYR A 40 9.82 40.23 24.73
CA TYR A 40 9.90 38.82 25.09
C TYR A 40 10.78 38.08 24.11
N SER A 41 11.62 37.19 24.62
CA SER A 41 12.42 36.26 23.83
C SER A 41 12.38 34.88 24.49
N ARG A 42 12.70 33.83 23.75
CA ARG A 42 12.80 32.48 24.32
C ARG A 42 14.22 31.93 24.20
N ALA A 43 14.53 30.92 25.02
CA ALA A 43 15.72 30.11 24.89
C ALA A 43 15.81 29.48 23.49
N ALA A 44 17.02 29.43 22.95
CA ALA A 44 17.29 28.85 21.64
C ALA A 44 17.07 27.33 21.62
N GLY A 45 16.71 26.81 20.44
CA GLY A 45 16.50 25.39 20.18
C GLY A 45 15.23 25.15 19.37
N GLU A 46 15.17 24.00 18.71
CA GLU A 46 14.17 23.73 17.67
C GLU A 46 13.56 22.33 17.76
N THR A 47 13.92 21.49 18.74
CA THR A 47 13.46 20.11 18.81
C THR A 47 12.35 19.93 19.85
N VAL A 48 11.48 18.95 19.64
CA VAL A 48 10.42 18.63 20.61
C VAL A 48 11.04 18.15 21.93
N ALA A 49 12.05 17.28 21.87
CA ALA A 49 12.70 16.72 23.05
C ALA A 49 13.60 17.71 23.80
N GLY A 50 13.97 18.84 23.19
CA GLY A 50 14.80 19.86 23.83
C GLY A 50 14.02 20.86 24.68
N GLY A 51 12.68 20.85 24.61
CA GLY A 51 11.81 21.76 25.36
C GLY A 51 11.46 21.27 26.78
N PRO A 52 10.77 22.09 27.58
CA PRO A 52 10.29 23.43 27.22
C PRO A 52 11.43 24.46 27.12
N TYR A 53 11.23 25.46 26.27
CA TYR A 53 12.15 26.58 26.06
C TYR A 53 11.68 27.78 26.88
N HIS A 54 12.51 28.26 27.79
CA HIS A 54 12.08 29.33 28.70
C HIS A 54 11.89 30.66 27.97
N ILE A 55 10.78 31.34 28.22
CA ILE A 55 10.48 32.71 27.76
C ILE A 55 10.93 33.69 28.84
N THR A 56 11.78 34.62 28.45
CA THR A 56 12.27 35.71 29.30
C THR A 56 11.67 37.03 28.84
N ALA A 57 11.22 37.84 29.79
CA ALA A 57 10.86 39.24 29.52
C ALA A 57 12.06 40.17 29.78
N THR A 58 12.28 41.13 28.88
CA THR A 58 13.20 42.25 29.06
C THR A 58 12.38 43.53 29.21
N LEU A 59 12.62 44.28 30.28
CA LEU A 59 11.93 45.54 30.54
C LEU A 59 12.75 46.74 30.04
N GLY A 60 12.07 47.69 29.41
CA GLY A 60 12.64 48.96 28.99
C GLY A 60 11.94 50.14 29.65
N ALA A 61 12.69 51.07 30.21
CA ALA A 61 12.18 52.30 30.84
C ALA A 61 13.27 53.40 30.86
N GLY A 62 12.92 54.61 31.29
CA GLY A 62 13.89 55.68 31.54
C GLY A 62 14.95 55.29 32.60
N ALA A 63 16.11 55.95 32.56
CA ALA A 63 17.22 55.65 33.47
C ALA A 63 16.79 55.75 34.94
N GLY A 64 17.11 54.72 35.74
CA GLY A 64 16.77 54.65 37.17
C GLY A 64 15.29 54.35 37.48
N VAL A 65 14.40 54.30 36.49
CA VAL A 65 12.96 54.02 36.71
C VAL A 65 12.76 52.63 37.30
N LEU A 66 13.39 51.60 36.73
CA LEU A 66 13.24 50.22 37.20
C LEU A 66 13.78 50.01 38.63
N ASP A 67 14.72 50.85 39.09
CA ASP A 67 15.25 50.76 40.45
C ASP A 67 14.24 51.13 41.53
N ASN A 68 13.16 51.82 41.16
CA ASN A 68 12.06 52.14 42.07
C ASN A 68 11.15 50.94 42.38
N TYR A 69 11.33 49.82 41.65
CA TYR A 69 10.47 48.65 41.72
C TYR A 69 11.17 47.42 42.30
N ILE A 70 10.41 46.57 42.98
CA ILE A 70 10.75 45.16 43.25
C ILE A 70 10.03 44.37 42.17
N ILE A 71 10.76 43.92 41.16
CA ILE A 71 10.19 43.33 39.95
C ILE A 71 10.25 41.81 40.03
N THR A 72 9.11 41.14 39.88
CA THR A 72 9.05 39.69 39.66
C THR A 72 8.95 39.38 38.18
N ASN A 73 9.84 38.52 37.68
CA ASN A 73 9.87 38.04 36.30
C ASN A 73 10.11 36.52 36.31
N ALA A 74 9.04 35.75 36.45
CA ALA A 74 9.13 34.29 36.56
C ALA A 74 9.31 33.59 35.19
N GLY A 75 9.20 34.35 34.10
CA GLY A 75 9.18 33.81 32.74
C GLY A 75 7.97 32.92 32.46
N ALA A 76 8.02 32.16 31.37
CA ALA A 76 7.05 31.12 31.04
C ALA A 76 7.69 30.01 30.19
N ASP A 77 6.98 28.91 29.99
CA ASP A 77 7.42 27.83 29.11
C ASP A 77 6.92 28.03 27.68
N PHE A 78 7.80 27.82 26.72
CA PHE A 78 7.47 27.69 25.30
C PHE A 78 7.67 26.25 24.82
N SER A 79 6.65 25.64 24.24
CA SER A 79 6.75 24.27 23.73
C SER A 79 6.86 24.20 22.22
N ILE A 80 7.49 23.13 21.72
CA ILE A 80 7.47 22.78 20.30
C ILE A 80 6.68 21.49 20.17
N ALA A 81 5.57 21.54 19.44
CA ALA A 81 4.73 20.39 19.14
C ALA A 81 5.30 19.60 17.95
N LYS A 82 5.03 18.29 17.95
CA LYS A 82 5.39 17.42 16.82
C LYS A 82 4.66 17.86 15.55
N ARG A 83 5.35 17.80 14.42
CA ARG A 83 4.76 18.00 13.10
C ARG A 83 4.12 16.70 12.62
N ALA A 84 2.93 16.74 12.05
CA ALA A 84 2.38 15.57 11.36
C ALA A 84 3.19 15.29 10.08
N ALA A 85 3.55 14.03 9.86
CA ALA A 85 4.15 13.59 8.62
C ALA A 85 3.66 12.18 8.26
N THR A 86 3.72 11.87 6.97
CA THR A 86 3.32 10.60 6.39
C THR A 86 4.47 10.03 5.59
N TRP A 87 4.57 8.70 5.55
CA TRP A 87 5.29 7.98 4.51
C TRP A 87 4.31 7.07 3.77
N THR A 88 4.21 7.24 2.46
CA THR A 88 3.38 6.42 1.58
C THR A 88 4.29 5.51 0.78
N THR A 89 4.16 4.21 1.01
CA THR A 89 4.85 3.16 0.28
C THR A 89 4.05 2.79 -0.96
N ASP A 90 4.70 2.62 -2.11
CA ASP A 90 4.05 2.16 -3.33
C ASP A 90 3.82 0.63 -3.25
N PRO A 91 2.67 0.11 -3.70
CA PRO A 91 2.48 -1.33 -3.81
C PRO A 91 3.42 -1.88 -4.90
N ASN A 92 3.79 -3.15 -4.79
CA ASN A 92 4.52 -3.82 -5.85
C ASN A 92 4.06 -5.27 -5.99
N SER A 93 4.56 -5.98 -6.99
CA SER A 93 4.20 -7.38 -7.21
C SER A 93 5.31 -8.15 -7.90
N LYS A 94 5.16 -9.47 -7.95
CA LYS A 94 5.92 -10.35 -8.83
C LYS A 94 5.07 -11.49 -9.36
N THR A 95 5.52 -12.07 -10.45
CA THR A 95 5.04 -13.36 -10.91
C THR A 95 5.51 -14.47 -9.98
N LEU A 96 4.66 -15.45 -9.70
CA LEU A 96 5.01 -16.66 -8.96
C LEU A 96 6.30 -17.29 -9.51
N GLY A 97 7.23 -17.66 -8.63
CA GLY A 97 8.52 -18.24 -9.01
C GLY A 97 9.58 -17.24 -9.50
N ALA A 98 9.23 -15.96 -9.68
CA ALA A 98 10.22 -14.92 -9.93
C ALA A 98 10.94 -14.49 -8.65
N ALA A 99 12.16 -13.95 -8.80
CA ALA A 99 12.84 -13.24 -7.74
C ALA A 99 12.09 -11.94 -7.37
N ASP A 100 12.28 -11.47 -6.14
CA ASP A 100 11.75 -10.18 -5.73
C ASP A 100 12.42 -9.04 -6.54
N PRO A 101 11.68 -7.98 -6.90
CA PRO A 101 12.25 -6.80 -7.54
C PRO A 101 13.37 -6.17 -6.69
N ASN A 102 14.37 -5.59 -7.36
CA ASN A 102 15.42 -4.81 -6.71
C ASN A 102 15.55 -3.44 -7.40
N PRO A 103 15.14 -2.33 -6.75
CA PRO A 103 14.62 -2.25 -5.38
C PRO A 103 13.23 -2.91 -5.20
N LEU A 104 12.91 -3.34 -3.97
CA LEU A 104 11.65 -4.03 -3.65
C LEU A 104 10.43 -3.16 -3.97
N THR A 105 10.49 -1.86 -3.67
CA THR A 105 9.49 -0.87 -4.05
C THR A 105 10.07 0.55 -3.84
N THR A 106 9.26 1.56 -4.10
CA THR A 106 9.52 2.97 -3.80
C THR A 106 8.46 3.53 -2.85
N GLY A 107 8.60 4.81 -2.52
CA GLY A 107 7.66 5.52 -1.65
C GLY A 107 8.11 6.96 -1.45
N LYS A 108 7.26 7.76 -0.80
CA LYS A 108 7.48 9.20 -0.59
C LYS A 108 6.91 9.62 0.76
N GLY A 109 7.52 10.64 1.37
CA GLY A 109 7.02 11.23 2.61
C GLY A 109 6.86 12.74 2.59
N THR A 110 6.21 13.27 3.63
CA THR A 110 5.89 14.71 3.80
C THR A 110 6.77 15.42 4.83
N PHE A 111 7.94 14.85 5.12
CA PHE A 111 8.94 15.39 6.04
C PHE A 111 9.60 16.67 5.49
N ARG A 112 10.20 17.47 6.36
CA ARG A 112 11.05 18.58 5.91
C ARG A 112 12.26 18.02 5.17
N ALA A 113 12.58 18.61 4.02
CA ALA A 113 13.70 18.17 3.18
C ALA A 113 15.05 18.21 3.94
N ALA A 114 15.23 19.18 4.84
CA ALA A 114 16.44 19.32 5.64
C ALA A 114 16.71 18.16 6.61
N ASP A 115 15.67 17.38 6.96
CA ASP A 115 15.82 16.24 7.88
C ASP A 115 16.27 14.96 7.16
N GLY A 116 16.26 14.96 5.82
CA GLY A 116 16.79 13.89 4.99
C GLY A 116 16.20 12.52 5.30
N VAL A 117 14.87 12.44 5.45
CA VAL A 117 14.19 11.19 5.75
C VAL A 117 14.13 10.29 4.52
N THR A 118 14.57 9.05 4.67
CA THR A 118 14.56 7.99 3.64
C THR A 118 13.94 6.71 4.22
N ALA A 119 13.66 5.72 3.36
CA ALA A 119 13.14 4.42 3.78
C ALA A 119 13.92 3.26 3.17
N MET A 120 14.06 2.19 3.94
CA MET A 120 14.36 0.84 3.42
C MET A 120 13.09 0.00 3.47
N TYR A 121 12.95 -0.92 2.51
CA TYR A 121 11.74 -1.73 2.37
C TYR A 121 12.05 -3.22 2.61
N SER A 122 11.14 -3.87 3.32
CA SER A 122 11.06 -5.33 3.41
C SER A 122 9.61 -5.75 3.24
N ARG A 123 9.37 -7.02 2.91
CA ARG A 123 8.03 -7.59 2.89
C ARG A 123 7.92 -8.78 3.82
N ALA A 124 6.69 -9.12 4.21
CA ALA A 124 6.39 -10.35 4.90
C ALA A 124 6.84 -11.58 4.07
N PRO A 125 7.37 -12.63 4.73
CA PRO A 125 7.86 -13.82 4.03
C PRO A 125 6.74 -14.63 3.41
N GLY A 126 7.06 -15.35 2.33
CA GLY A 126 6.17 -16.28 1.64
C GLY A 126 6.28 -16.19 0.13
N GLU A 127 5.99 -17.29 -0.55
CA GLU A 127 6.19 -17.46 -2.00
C GLU A 127 4.94 -17.97 -2.72
N ASN A 128 3.84 -18.21 -2.00
CA ASN A 128 2.57 -18.62 -2.61
C ASN A 128 1.82 -17.40 -3.14
N ILE A 129 0.88 -17.63 -4.06
CA ILE A 129 -0.06 -16.61 -4.53
C ILE A 129 -0.77 -15.93 -3.36
N GLY A 130 -0.81 -14.59 -3.38
CA GLY A 130 -1.45 -13.81 -2.33
C GLY A 130 -0.79 -12.44 -2.11
N ALA A 131 -1.30 -11.73 -1.10
CA ALA A 131 -0.80 -10.43 -0.70
C ALA A 131 0.06 -10.53 0.57
N TYR A 132 1.18 -9.82 0.57
CA TYR A 132 2.17 -9.76 1.65
C TYR A 132 2.44 -8.31 2.03
N HIS A 133 2.47 -8.00 3.31
CA HIS A 133 2.67 -6.63 3.76
C HIS A 133 4.10 -6.14 3.49
N ILE A 134 4.26 -4.95 2.88
CA ILE A 134 5.52 -4.22 2.73
C ILE A 134 5.67 -3.25 3.90
N THR A 135 6.74 -3.40 4.68
CA THR A 135 7.12 -2.49 5.75
C THR A 135 8.19 -1.51 5.25
N ALA A 136 7.96 -0.22 5.48
CA ALA A 136 8.97 0.82 5.29
C ALA A 136 9.64 1.13 6.63
N THR A 137 10.96 0.96 6.71
CA THR A 137 11.75 1.37 7.87
C THR A 137 12.36 2.73 7.59
N LEU A 138 11.89 3.76 8.30
CA LEU A 138 12.34 5.13 8.10
C LEU A 138 13.67 5.41 8.81
N SER A 139 14.52 6.19 8.16
CA SER A 139 15.75 6.72 8.73
C SER A 139 15.90 8.19 8.34
N ALA A 140 16.59 8.97 9.16
CA ALA A 140 16.85 10.39 8.90
C ALA A 140 18.36 10.63 8.92
N SER A 141 18.84 11.51 8.04
CA SER A 141 20.25 11.94 8.06
C SER A 141 20.56 12.81 9.28
N VAL A 142 19.56 13.54 9.78
CA VAL A 142 19.65 14.32 11.01
C VAL A 142 19.24 13.46 12.21
N SER A 143 20.17 13.25 13.14
CA SER A 143 19.94 12.44 14.34
C SER A 143 18.77 12.98 15.17
N GLY A 144 17.86 12.09 15.55
CA GLY A 144 16.68 12.44 16.35
C GLY A 144 15.57 13.19 15.60
N ALA A 145 15.73 13.49 14.30
CA ALA A 145 14.74 14.27 13.56
C ALA A 145 13.35 13.63 13.54
N LEU A 146 13.27 12.30 13.39
CA LEU A 146 11.99 11.56 13.45
C LEU A 146 11.24 11.75 14.78
N GLY A 147 11.95 12.05 15.87
CA GLY A 147 11.35 12.38 17.17
C GLY A 147 10.53 13.68 17.17
N ASN A 148 10.74 14.56 16.19
CA ASN A 148 9.97 15.80 16.03
C ASN A 148 8.68 15.60 15.23
N TYR A 149 8.36 14.37 14.82
CA TYR A 149 7.19 14.06 14.02
C TYR A 149 6.22 13.12 14.73
N THR A 150 4.94 13.29 14.42
CA THR A 150 3.93 12.24 14.57
C THR A 150 3.79 11.61 13.19
N VAL A 151 4.28 10.37 13.04
CA VAL A 151 4.42 9.70 11.74
C VAL A 151 3.31 8.70 11.52
N THR A 152 2.64 8.81 10.38
CA THR A 152 1.83 7.71 9.81
C THR A 152 2.66 6.99 8.75
N ASN A 153 2.81 5.67 8.91
CA ASN A 153 3.60 4.83 8.02
C ASN A 153 2.99 3.44 8.01
N ASP A 154 1.97 3.27 7.16
CA ASP A 154 1.12 2.08 7.17
C ASP A 154 1.61 1.01 6.19
N GLY A 155 2.76 1.18 5.55
CA GLY A 155 3.26 0.22 4.55
C GLY A 155 2.39 0.16 3.28
N ASN A 156 2.47 -0.96 2.56
CA ASN A 156 1.55 -1.29 1.46
C ASN A 156 1.54 -2.81 1.19
N ASN A 157 0.93 -3.27 0.11
CA ASN A 157 0.88 -4.68 -0.28
C ASN A 157 1.91 -5.01 -1.38
N PHE A 158 2.54 -6.17 -1.23
CA PHE A 158 3.29 -6.88 -2.25
C PHE A 158 2.48 -8.10 -2.69
N SER A 159 2.11 -8.18 -3.96
CA SER A 159 1.31 -9.30 -4.48
C SER A 159 2.17 -10.31 -5.24
N ILE A 160 2.00 -11.60 -4.95
CA ILE A 160 2.50 -12.68 -5.81
C ILE A 160 1.32 -13.17 -6.65
N LEU A 161 1.45 -13.07 -7.97
CA LEU A 161 0.38 -13.32 -8.94
C LEU A 161 0.84 -14.38 -9.96
N TYR A 162 -0.11 -14.99 -10.68
CA TYR A 162 0.22 -15.72 -11.89
C TYR A 162 0.65 -14.73 -12.99
N ALA A 163 1.34 -15.23 -14.00
CA ALA A 163 1.67 -14.41 -15.16
C ALA A 163 0.38 -14.05 -15.91
N SER A 164 0.17 -12.77 -16.18
CA SER A 164 -1.04 -12.22 -16.77
C SER A 164 -1.19 -12.48 -18.28
N SER A 165 -0.17 -13.07 -18.92
CA SER A 165 -0.16 -13.36 -20.36
C SER A 165 0.73 -14.57 -20.64
N GLY A 166 0.51 -15.19 -21.81
CA GLY A 166 1.23 -16.38 -22.27
C GLY A 166 0.39 -17.66 -22.13
N MET A 167 0.75 -18.68 -22.92
CA MET A 167 -0.03 -19.93 -23.04
C MET A 167 0.45 -21.05 -22.11
N CYS A 168 1.47 -20.82 -21.28
CA CYS A 168 2.02 -21.84 -20.40
C CYS A 168 2.49 -23.11 -21.13
N LEU A 169 3.27 -22.89 -22.20
CA LEU A 169 3.88 -23.92 -23.05
C LEU A 169 5.42 -23.82 -23.01
N GLY A 170 5.98 -23.79 -21.79
CA GLY A 170 7.41 -23.56 -21.54
C GLY A 170 7.76 -22.10 -21.21
N GLU A 171 6.75 -21.23 -21.16
CA GLU A 171 6.87 -19.82 -20.80
C GLU A 171 5.84 -19.47 -19.71
N PRO A 172 6.02 -18.36 -18.99
CA PRO A 172 5.02 -17.89 -18.04
C PRO A 172 3.66 -17.67 -18.71
N GLY A 173 2.58 -17.87 -17.96
CA GLY A 173 1.23 -17.52 -18.38
C GLY A 173 0.19 -18.53 -17.95
N HIS A 174 -0.98 -18.46 -18.56
CA HIS A 174 -2.05 -19.42 -18.34
C HIS A 174 -2.94 -19.51 -19.58
N GLY A 175 -3.34 -20.73 -19.94
CA GLY A 175 -4.08 -20.94 -21.18
C GLY A 175 -4.79 -22.28 -21.24
N VAL A 176 -5.88 -22.30 -22.01
CA VAL A 176 -6.56 -23.53 -22.38
C VAL A 176 -5.68 -24.37 -23.30
N LEU A 177 -5.78 -25.68 -23.17
CA LEU A 177 -5.08 -26.66 -23.99
C LEU A 177 -6.06 -27.47 -24.83
N GLN A 178 -5.52 -28.06 -25.89
CA GLN A 178 -6.20 -29.10 -26.66
C GLN A 178 -6.82 -30.15 -25.73
N PRO A 179 -8.08 -30.55 -25.95
CA PRO A 179 -8.80 -30.46 -27.24
C PRO A 179 -9.61 -29.18 -27.46
N ILE A 180 -9.58 -28.19 -26.56
CA ILE A 180 -10.22 -26.90 -26.84
C ILE A 180 -9.17 -25.98 -27.46
N ASN A 181 -9.39 -25.58 -28.71
CA ASN A 181 -8.58 -24.61 -29.42
C ASN A 181 -8.66 -23.26 -28.72
N ALA A 182 -7.49 -22.66 -28.45
CA ALA A 182 -7.42 -21.34 -27.82
C ALA A 182 -8.01 -20.22 -28.69
N ASP A 183 -8.12 -20.43 -30.01
CA ASP A 183 -8.79 -19.52 -30.95
C ASP A 183 -10.32 -19.63 -30.93
N GLY A 184 -10.87 -20.57 -30.16
CA GLY A 184 -12.30 -20.78 -30.00
C GLY A 184 -12.99 -21.53 -31.14
N SER A 185 -12.24 -22.15 -32.05
CA SER A 185 -12.78 -22.86 -33.22
C SER A 185 -13.34 -24.26 -32.91
N SER A 186 -12.98 -24.86 -31.78
CA SER A 186 -13.36 -26.24 -31.45
C SER A 186 -14.87 -26.45 -31.41
N VAL A 187 -15.34 -27.53 -32.05
CA VAL A 187 -16.73 -27.97 -32.04
C VAL A 187 -16.79 -29.46 -31.70
N PHE A 188 -17.49 -29.80 -30.63
CA PHE A 188 -17.64 -31.17 -30.12
C PHE A 188 -19.03 -31.73 -30.43
N LYS A 189 -19.16 -33.05 -30.39
CA LYS A 189 -20.46 -33.72 -30.54
C LYS A 189 -21.29 -33.56 -29.27
N GLN A 190 -22.52 -33.08 -29.41
CA GLN A 190 -23.51 -32.99 -28.33
C GLN A 190 -23.80 -34.37 -27.74
N GLY A 191 -23.96 -34.44 -26.42
CA GLY A 191 -24.14 -35.69 -25.69
C GLY A 191 -22.83 -36.42 -25.34
N SER A 192 -21.67 -35.89 -25.78
CA SER A 192 -20.34 -36.39 -25.41
C SER A 192 -19.72 -35.56 -24.28
N THR A 193 -18.51 -35.91 -23.87
CA THR A 193 -17.76 -35.13 -22.87
C THR A 193 -16.82 -34.15 -23.58
N VAL A 194 -16.73 -32.94 -23.07
CA VAL A 194 -15.82 -31.89 -23.54
C VAL A 194 -14.71 -31.72 -22.49
N PRO A 195 -13.46 -32.16 -22.77
CA PRO A 195 -12.37 -32.01 -21.82
C PRO A 195 -11.87 -30.55 -21.80
N ALA A 196 -12.21 -29.80 -20.76
CA ALA A 196 -11.58 -28.52 -20.48
C ALA A 196 -10.23 -28.78 -19.82
N LYS A 197 -9.15 -28.60 -20.58
CA LYS A 197 -7.77 -28.73 -20.09
C LYS A 197 -7.11 -27.36 -20.10
N PHE A 198 -6.31 -27.08 -19.09
CA PHE A 198 -5.53 -25.84 -19.06
C PHE A 198 -4.27 -26.00 -18.22
N ARG A 199 -3.36 -25.04 -18.38
CA ARG A 199 -2.24 -24.87 -17.46
C ARG A 199 -2.14 -23.43 -17.00
N VAL A 200 -1.54 -23.28 -15.82
CA VAL A 200 -1.05 -22.02 -15.26
C VAL A 200 0.42 -22.24 -14.96
N CYS A 201 1.29 -21.32 -15.37
CA CYS A 201 2.74 -21.43 -15.26
C CYS A 201 3.32 -20.35 -14.36
N ASP A 202 4.36 -20.74 -13.63
CA ASP A 202 5.24 -19.80 -12.92
C ASP A 202 6.15 -19.01 -13.90
N ALA A 203 6.99 -18.14 -13.37
CA ALA A 203 7.94 -17.33 -14.12
C ALA A 203 8.99 -18.13 -14.90
N ASN A 204 9.12 -19.44 -14.64
CA ASN A 204 10.04 -20.34 -15.33
C ASN A 204 9.31 -21.26 -16.34
N GLY A 205 8.01 -21.06 -16.55
CA GLY A 205 7.21 -21.89 -17.44
C GLY A 205 6.84 -23.26 -16.85
N ASN A 206 7.02 -23.48 -15.54
CA ASN A 206 6.61 -24.72 -14.89
C ASN A 206 5.12 -24.66 -14.55
N SER A 207 4.37 -25.71 -14.86
CA SER A 207 2.94 -25.72 -14.57
C SER A 207 2.65 -25.92 -13.08
N VAL A 208 1.74 -25.11 -12.57
CA VAL A 208 1.35 -25.03 -11.15
C VAL A 208 0.19 -25.97 -10.87
N GLY A 209 0.46 -27.03 -10.11
CA GLY A 209 -0.51 -28.06 -9.71
C GLY A 209 -1.01 -27.97 -8.27
N THR A 210 -0.71 -26.88 -7.56
CA THR A 210 -1.10 -26.71 -6.15
C THR A 210 -2.62 -26.60 -6.02
N ALA A 211 -3.20 -27.19 -4.97
CA ALA A 211 -4.63 -27.04 -4.69
C ALA A 211 -5.01 -25.56 -4.52
N GLY A 212 -6.19 -25.17 -5.03
CA GLY A 212 -6.70 -23.80 -4.93
C GLY A 212 -6.43 -22.90 -6.13
N VAL A 213 -5.71 -23.37 -7.17
CA VAL A 213 -5.47 -22.61 -8.42
C VAL A 213 -6.77 -22.09 -9.04
N VAL A 214 -7.82 -22.92 -9.08
CA VAL A 214 -9.14 -22.53 -9.59
C VAL A 214 -9.99 -21.96 -8.46
N ALA A 215 -10.33 -20.68 -8.57
CA ALA A 215 -11.26 -20.02 -7.64
C ALA A 215 -12.72 -20.22 -8.06
N SER A 216 -13.01 -20.16 -9.37
CA SER A 216 -14.36 -20.44 -9.87
C SER A 216 -14.36 -20.85 -11.35
N PHE A 217 -15.41 -21.54 -11.77
CA PHE A 217 -15.63 -21.94 -13.16
C PHE A 217 -17.08 -21.71 -13.56
N LYS A 218 -17.32 -20.88 -14.56
CA LYS A 218 -18.67 -20.38 -14.87
C LYS A 218 -18.91 -20.28 -16.38
N LEU A 219 -20.13 -20.60 -16.80
CA LEU A 219 -20.64 -20.25 -18.11
C LEU A 219 -20.93 -18.74 -18.13
N VAL A 220 -20.32 -18.02 -19.05
CA VAL A 220 -20.44 -16.55 -19.17
C VAL A 220 -21.44 -16.16 -20.25
N ARG A 221 -21.46 -16.89 -21.37
CA ARG A 221 -22.32 -16.56 -22.52
C ARG A 221 -22.58 -17.79 -23.39
N THR A 222 -23.68 -17.76 -24.12
CA THR A 222 -23.95 -18.66 -25.25
C THR A 222 -24.31 -17.89 -26.51
N THR A 223 -23.94 -18.39 -27.69
CA THR A 223 -24.36 -17.84 -28.99
C THR A 223 -24.92 -18.93 -29.90
N ALA A 224 -25.96 -18.61 -30.66
CA ALA A 224 -26.59 -19.53 -31.63
C ALA A 224 -25.74 -19.63 -32.90
N SER A 225 -24.58 -20.27 -32.78
CA SER A 225 -23.62 -20.47 -33.86
C SER A 225 -22.72 -21.64 -33.47
N ALA A 226 -22.64 -22.70 -34.27
CA ALA A 226 -21.59 -23.70 -34.14
C ALA A 226 -21.07 -24.05 -35.54
N GLY A 227 -19.74 -24.09 -35.69
CA GLY A 227 -19.05 -24.48 -36.92
C GLY A 227 -19.26 -25.95 -37.29
N ALA A 228 -18.54 -26.47 -38.28
CA ALA A 228 -18.51 -27.92 -38.52
C ALA A 228 -17.95 -28.65 -37.29
N LEU A 229 -18.34 -29.91 -37.09
CA LEU A 229 -17.72 -30.76 -36.07
C LEU A 229 -16.23 -30.86 -36.37
N ASP A 230 -15.38 -30.50 -35.42
CA ASP A 230 -13.92 -30.41 -35.59
C ASP A 230 -13.17 -31.25 -34.53
N GLU A 231 -13.83 -31.55 -33.41
CA GLU A 231 -13.26 -32.35 -32.33
C GLU A 231 -13.83 -33.76 -32.29
N SER A 232 -12.97 -34.74 -31.96
CA SER A 232 -13.38 -36.14 -31.83
C SER A 232 -14.21 -36.38 -30.57
N VAL A 233 -15.04 -37.44 -30.61
CA VAL A 233 -15.86 -37.83 -29.46
C VAL A 233 -14.99 -38.44 -28.38
N VAL A 234 -14.91 -37.77 -27.24
CA VAL A 234 -14.32 -38.32 -26.01
C VAL A 234 -15.45 -38.78 -25.10
N SER A 235 -15.53 -40.09 -24.84
CA SER A 235 -16.54 -40.69 -23.97
C SER A 235 -15.93 -41.03 -22.61
N THR A 236 -16.00 -40.10 -21.68
CA THR A 236 -15.63 -40.29 -20.26
C THR A 236 -16.74 -39.77 -19.35
N THR A 237 -16.76 -40.22 -18.09
CA THR A 237 -17.71 -39.70 -17.09
C THR A 237 -17.44 -38.21 -16.82
N PRO A 238 -18.47 -37.35 -16.77
CA PRO A 238 -18.31 -35.96 -16.38
C PRO A 238 -17.73 -35.83 -14.96
N ASP A 239 -16.88 -34.83 -14.76
CA ASP A 239 -16.30 -34.55 -13.44
C ASP A 239 -17.20 -33.61 -12.63
N THR A 240 -17.02 -33.62 -11.31
CA THR A 240 -17.66 -32.68 -10.37
C THR A 240 -16.76 -31.53 -9.96
N ASP A 241 -15.43 -31.67 -10.13
CA ASP A 241 -14.43 -30.64 -9.84
C ASP A 241 -13.19 -30.81 -10.74
N PHE A 242 -12.38 -29.76 -10.87
CA PHE A 242 -11.10 -29.83 -11.58
C PHE A 242 -10.13 -30.77 -10.88
N ARG A 243 -9.44 -31.62 -11.65
CA ARG A 243 -8.38 -32.48 -11.14
C ARG A 243 -7.04 -32.10 -11.75
N TRP A 244 -5.98 -32.23 -10.96
CA TRP A 244 -4.60 -32.11 -11.44
C TRP A 244 -4.10 -33.45 -12.00
N SER A 245 -3.55 -33.44 -13.22
CA SER A 245 -2.79 -34.56 -13.79
C SER A 245 -1.30 -34.29 -13.59
N ALA A 246 -0.66 -35.02 -12.68
CA ALA A 246 0.78 -34.90 -12.44
C ALA A 246 1.63 -35.39 -13.64
N THR A 247 1.12 -36.39 -14.37
CA THR A 247 1.78 -36.94 -15.57
C THR A 247 1.81 -35.92 -16.70
N ASP A 248 0.68 -35.28 -16.98
CA ASP A 248 0.57 -34.30 -18.07
C ASP A 248 0.89 -32.87 -17.63
N GLN A 249 1.09 -32.66 -16.33
CA GLN A 249 1.24 -31.35 -15.68
C GLN A 249 0.16 -30.37 -16.13
N GLN A 250 -1.12 -30.73 -15.97
CA GLN A 250 -2.24 -29.89 -16.39
C GLN A 250 -3.47 -30.12 -15.52
N TRP A 251 -4.35 -29.12 -15.50
CA TRP A 251 -5.68 -29.24 -14.90
C TRP A 251 -6.67 -29.76 -15.92
N ILE A 252 -7.59 -30.61 -15.48
CA ILE A 252 -8.58 -31.27 -16.34
C ILE A 252 -9.95 -31.24 -15.68
N PHE A 253 -10.96 -30.84 -16.44
CA PHE A 253 -12.37 -30.98 -16.12
C PHE A 253 -13.15 -31.52 -17.31
N ASN A 254 -13.71 -32.71 -17.16
CA ASN A 254 -14.54 -33.38 -18.14
C ASN A 254 -15.97 -32.84 -18.07
N MET A 255 -16.34 -31.93 -18.97
CA MET A 255 -17.68 -31.35 -18.98
C MET A 255 -18.69 -32.27 -19.67
N GLY A 256 -19.80 -32.57 -19.00
CA GLY A 256 -20.93 -33.28 -19.63
C GLY A 256 -21.74 -32.35 -20.54
N SER A 257 -21.93 -32.72 -21.81
CA SER A 257 -22.71 -31.90 -22.76
C SER A 257 -24.14 -32.39 -23.03
N LYS A 258 -24.60 -33.46 -22.35
CA LYS A 258 -25.90 -34.09 -22.63
C LYS A 258 -27.11 -33.18 -22.40
N SER A 259 -27.03 -32.29 -21.41
CA SER A 259 -28.06 -31.29 -21.12
C SER A 259 -27.89 -29.99 -21.93
N LEU A 260 -26.81 -29.87 -22.70
CA LEU A 260 -26.51 -28.69 -23.51
C LEU A 260 -27.13 -28.83 -24.91
N LYS A 261 -27.43 -27.68 -25.53
CA LYS A 261 -28.11 -27.58 -26.83
C LYS A 261 -27.10 -27.65 -27.98
N ALA A 262 -27.41 -28.45 -29.00
CA ALA A 262 -26.66 -28.45 -30.24
C ALA A 262 -26.78 -27.12 -31.01
N ASN A 263 -25.88 -26.88 -31.95
CA ASN A 263 -25.75 -25.64 -32.74
C ASN A 263 -25.58 -24.37 -31.88
N THR A 264 -24.91 -24.52 -30.74
CA THR A 264 -24.65 -23.44 -29.78
C THR A 264 -23.17 -23.42 -29.43
N THR A 265 -22.57 -22.23 -29.39
CA THR A 265 -21.23 -22.00 -28.81
C THR A 265 -21.37 -21.52 -27.37
N TYR A 266 -20.60 -22.13 -26.48
CA TYR A 266 -20.56 -21.85 -25.05
C TYR A 266 -19.23 -21.17 -24.71
N TYR A 267 -19.29 -20.07 -23.93
CA TYR A 267 -18.13 -19.32 -23.47
C TYR A 267 -18.00 -19.49 -21.95
N TYR A 268 -16.88 -20.03 -21.49
CA TYR A 268 -16.61 -20.26 -20.09
C TYR A 268 -15.45 -19.39 -19.59
N ASP A 269 -15.49 -19.09 -18.30
CA ASP A 269 -14.44 -18.41 -17.55
C ASP A 269 -13.98 -19.29 -16.40
N ILE A 270 -12.67 -19.54 -16.34
CA ILE A 270 -11.98 -20.06 -15.17
C ILE A 270 -11.33 -18.87 -14.48
N THR A 271 -11.86 -18.46 -13.34
CA THR A 271 -11.23 -17.48 -12.47
C THR A 271 -10.18 -18.18 -11.62
N LEU A 272 -8.94 -17.69 -11.65
CA LEU A 272 -7.83 -18.19 -10.86
C LEU A 272 -7.78 -17.55 -9.47
N GLN A 273 -7.00 -18.14 -8.55
CA GLN A 273 -6.89 -17.70 -7.16
C GLN A 273 -6.50 -16.22 -7.00
N ASP A 274 -5.69 -15.69 -7.91
CA ASP A 274 -5.23 -14.30 -7.90
C ASP A 274 -6.20 -13.33 -8.58
N GLY A 275 -7.34 -13.84 -9.08
CA GLY A 275 -8.35 -13.08 -9.80
C GLY A 275 -8.10 -12.95 -11.31
N THR A 276 -7.03 -13.52 -11.85
CA THR A 276 -6.83 -13.59 -13.31
C THR A 276 -7.74 -14.67 -13.94
N HIS A 277 -7.86 -14.66 -15.27
CA HIS A 277 -8.91 -15.40 -15.98
C HIS A 277 -8.35 -16.22 -17.15
N ILE A 278 -8.86 -17.44 -17.31
CA ILE A 278 -8.72 -18.23 -18.54
C ILE A 278 -10.09 -18.30 -19.19
N LEU A 279 -10.24 -17.54 -20.28
CA LEU A 279 -11.44 -17.56 -21.11
C LEU A 279 -11.27 -18.57 -22.25
N PHE A 280 -12.28 -19.40 -22.46
CA PHE A 280 -12.32 -20.30 -23.62
C PHE A 280 -13.76 -20.53 -24.07
N ASN A 281 -13.90 -21.05 -25.29
CA ASN A 281 -15.20 -21.39 -25.85
C ASN A 281 -15.14 -22.64 -26.71
N PHE A 282 -16.30 -23.26 -26.90
CA PHE A 282 -16.47 -24.40 -27.80
C PHE A 282 -17.90 -24.47 -28.33
N GLY A 283 -18.06 -24.98 -29.54
CA GLY A 283 -19.34 -25.30 -30.16
C GLY A 283 -19.81 -26.71 -29.83
N LEU A 284 -21.12 -26.93 -29.90
CA LEU A 284 -21.73 -28.28 -29.88
C LEU A 284 -22.52 -28.56 -31.16
N LYS A 285 -22.38 -29.77 -31.71
CA LYS A 285 -23.16 -30.27 -32.85
C LYS A 285 -23.76 -31.64 -32.63
#